data_AF-A0A3G6J9C7-F1
#
_entry.id   AF-A0A3G6J9C7-F1
#
_cell.length_a   1.000
_cell.length_b   1.000
_cell.length_c   1.000
_cell.angle_alpha   90.00
_cell.angle_beta   90.00
_cell.angle_gamma   90.00
#
_symmetry.space_group_name_H-M   'P 1'
#
loop_
_entity.id
_entity.type
_entity.pdbx_description
1 polymer ?
#
loop_
_entity_poly.entity_id
_entity_poly.type
_entity_poly.pdbx_seq_one_letter_code
_entity_poly.pdbx_strand_id
1 'polypeptide(L)' 'MTAQTPDSGTPAKVDPLPWVEAQIANNAVLTEPEIVEATGADPGDVDSLMRFLNLLGHIVKDPEGPVRGPGVRWIRKPGT' A
#
# COMPACT_ATOMS: atom_id res chain seq x y z
N MET A 1 -20.06 17.42 -36.02
CA MET A 1 -19.54 16.25 -35.30
C MET A 1 -18.27 16.67 -34.60
N THR A 2 -18.34 16.96 -33.30
CA THR A 2 -17.18 17.37 -32.50
C THR A 2 -16.53 16.12 -31.94
N ALA A 3 -15.28 15.85 -32.35
CA ALA A 3 -14.51 14.74 -31.83
C ALA A 3 -14.20 14.99 -30.35
N GLN A 4 -14.58 14.04 -29.48
CA GLN A 4 -14.09 13.98 -28.11
C GLN A 4 -12.64 13.52 -28.17
N THR A 5 -11.72 14.37 -27.75
CA THR A 5 -10.35 13.99 -27.40
C THR A 5 -10.44 13.00 -26.23
N PRO A 6 -9.80 11.82 -26.28
CA PRO A 6 -9.79 10.92 -25.14
C PRO A 6 -9.07 11.61 -23.98
N ASP A 7 -9.77 11.70 -22.85
CA ASP A 7 -9.26 12.21 -21.59
C ASP A 7 -7.94 11.50 -21.26
N SER A 8 -6.94 12.26 -20.81
CA SER A 8 -5.59 11.74 -20.56
C SER A 8 -5.69 10.69 -19.46
N GLY A 9 -5.46 9.43 -19.83
CA GLY A 9 -5.65 8.27 -18.98
C GLY A 9 -4.86 8.38 -17.68
N THR A 10 -5.52 8.84 -16.61
CA THR A 10 -5.09 8.53 -15.26
C THR A 10 -5.15 7.00 -15.15
N PRO A 11 -4.04 6.30 -14.84
CA PRO A 11 -4.12 4.86 -14.64
C PRO A 11 -5.20 4.60 -13.59
N ALA A 12 -6.10 3.65 -13.87
CA ALA A 12 -7.18 3.35 -12.95
C ALA A 12 -6.59 3.05 -11.56
N LYS A 13 -6.92 3.89 -10.57
CA LYS A 13 -6.49 3.73 -9.18
C LYS A 13 -6.90 2.32 -8.73
N VAL A 14 -5.92 1.49 -8.40
CA VAL A 14 -6.16 0.17 -7.84
C VAL A 14 -6.48 0.35 -6.36
N ASP A 15 -7.42 -0.42 -5.83
CA ASP A 15 -7.71 -0.39 -4.40
C ASP A 15 -6.48 -0.91 -3.62
N PRO A 16 -5.89 -0.12 -2.71
CA PRO A 16 -4.69 -0.51 -2.00
C PRO A 16 -4.90 -1.68 -1.03
N LEU A 17 -6.11 -1.90 -0.49
CA LEU A 17 -6.34 -2.99 0.46
C LEU A 17 -6.13 -4.39 -0.16
N PRO A 18 -6.86 -4.80 -1.22
CA PRO A 18 -6.68 -6.12 -1.83
C PRO A 18 -5.29 -6.29 -2.44
N TRP A 19 -4.65 -5.21 -2.88
CA TRP A 19 -3.27 -5.24 -3.34
C TRP A 19 -2.29 -5.56 -2.19
N VAL A 20 -2.40 -4.84 -1.07
CA VAL A 20 -1.55 -5.08 0.12
C VAL A 20 -1.76 -6.50 0.64
N GLU A 21 -3.00 -6.97 0.74
CA GLU A 21 -3.32 -8.34 1.18
C GLU A 21 -2.65 -9.41 0.31
N ALA A 22 -2.68 -9.24 -1.02
CA ALA A 22 -2.00 -10.15 -1.95
C ALA A 22 -0.48 -10.16 -1.73
N GLN A 23 0.12 -8.99 -1.50
CA GLN A 23 1.57 -8.87 -1.29
C GLN A 23 2.02 -9.49 0.04
N ILE A 24 1.29 -9.23 1.13
CA ILE A 24 1.64 -9.81 2.44
C ILE A 24 1.38 -11.32 2.49
N ALA A 25 0.42 -11.84 1.71
CA ALA A 25 0.21 -13.28 1.55
C ALA A 25 1.44 -13.96 0.89
N ASN A 26 2.15 -13.24 0.03
CA ASN A 26 3.41 -13.66 -0.58
C ASN A 26 4.65 -13.37 0.31
N ASN A 27 4.45 -12.98 1.58
CA ASN A 27 5.50 -12.56 2.51
C ASN A 27 6.36 -11.39 1.98
N ALA A 28 5.79 -10.51 1.16
CA ALA A 28 6.50 -9.32 0.72
C ALA A 28 6.74 -8.35 1.89
N VAL A 29 7.84 -7.62 1.81
CA VAL A 29 8.12 -6.46 2.65
C VAL A 29 7.61 -5.24 1.90
N LEU A 30 6.78 -4.42 2.55
CA LEU A 30 6.13 -3.27 1.92
C LEU A 30 6.55 -1.97 2.57
N THR A 31 6.79 -0.95 1.76
CA THR A 31 6.91 0.44 2.20
C THR A 31 5.72 1.26 1.68
N GLU A 32 5.40 2.36 2.37
CA GLU A 32 4.32 3.27 1.94
C GLU A 32 4.55 3.80 0.50
N PRO A 33 5.75 4.25 0.10
CA PRO A 33 5.99 4.71 -1.26
C PRO A 33 5.74 3.64 -2.33
N GLU A 34 6.11 2.37 -2.07
CA GLU A 34 5.87 1.27 -3.01
C GLU A 34 4.37 1.00 -3.19
N ILE A 35 3.58 1.07 -2.10
CA ILE A 35 2.13 0.90 -2.18
C ILE A 35 1.51 2.06 -2.97
N VAL A 36 1.92 3.30 -2.71
CA VAL A 36 1.46 4.49 -3.44
C VAL A 36 1.78 4.38 -4.92
N GLU A 37 3.02 4.00 -5.27
CA GLU A 37 3.46 3.82 -6.66
C GLU A 37 2.66 2.72 -7.37
N ALA A 38 2.45 1.58 -6.72
CA ALA A 38 1.76 0.44 -7.31
C ALA A 38 0.25 0.63 -7.46
N THR A 39 -0.38 1.39 -6.57
CA THR A 39 -1.84 1.53 -6.50
C THR A 39 -2.35 2.86 -7.04
N GLY A 40 -1.50 3.88 -7.09
CA GLY A 40 -1.90 5.26 -7.34
C GLY A 40 -2.75 5.86 -6.21
N ALA A 41 -2.75 5.24 -5.02
CA ALA A 41 -3.50 5.72 -3.88
C ALA A 41 -2.89 6.97 -3.25
N ASP A 42 -3.71 7.70 -2.49
CA ASP A 42 -3.20 8.86 -1.74
C ASP A 42 -2.29 8.36 -0.61
N PRO A 43 -1.13 9.00 -0.36
CA PRO A 43 -0.22 8.59 0.71
C PRO A 43 -0.87 8.57 2.10
N GLY A 44 -1.79 9.52 2.38
CA GLY A 44 -2.52 9.57 3.64
C GLY A 44 -3.53 8.42 3.80
N ASP A 45 -4.17 8.00 2.71
CA ASP A 45 -5.03 6.81 2.68
C ASP A 45 -4.19 5.54 2.93
N VAL A 46 -3.00 5.45 2.31
CA VAL A 46 -2.09 4.31 2.50
C VAL A 46 -1.56 4.25 3.93
N ASP A 47 -1.08 5.34 4.52
CA ASP A 47 -0.65 5.36 5.93
C ASP A 47 -1.80 4.96 6.88
N SER A 48 -3.00 5.47 6.63
CA SER A 48 -4.20 5.13 7.42
C SER A 48 -4.54 3.65 7.31
N LEU A 49 -4.50 3.08 6.09
CA LEU A 49 -4.72 1.66 5.83
C LEU A 49 -3.68 0.79 6.54
N MET A 50 -2.39 1.10 6.42
CA MET A 50 -1.32 0.32 7.04
C MET A 50 -1.43 0.35 8.57
N ARG A 51 -1.76 1.50 9.17
CA ARG A 51 -2.05 1.59 10.60
C ARG A 51 -3.25 0.74 10.99
N PHE A 52 -4.33 0.79 10.20
CA PHE A 52 -5.52 -0.02 10.43
C PHE A 52 -5.22 -1.52 10.38
N LEU A 53 -4.51 -2.00 9.36
CA LEU A 53 -4.10 -3.40 9.24
C LEU A 53 -3.18 -3.85 10.37
N ASN A 54 -2.30 -2.96 10.86
CA ASN A 54 -1.47 -3.22 12.03
C ASN A 54 -2.29 -3.32 13.33
N LEU A 55 -3.30 -2.47 13.50
CA LEU A 55 -4.23 -2.54 14.64
C LEU A 55 -5.03 -3.86 14.64
N LEU A 56 -5.45 -4.32 13.46
CA LEU A 56 -6.09 -5.62 13.28
C LEU A 56 -5.12 -6.79 13.44
N GLY A 57 -3.81 -6.53 13.42
CA GLY A 57 -2.77 -7.55 13.56
C GLY A 57 -2.48 -8.35 12.29
N HIS A 58 -2.88 -7.87 11.10
CA HIS A 58 -2.51 -8.53 9.84
C HIS A 58 -1.04 -8.29 9.48
N ILE A 59 -0.54 -7.10 9.80
CA ILE A 59 0.84 -6.68 9.54
C ILE A 59 1.47 -6.11 10.80
N VAL A 60 2.79 -6.00 10.79
CA VAL A 60 3.58 -5.29 11.80
C VAL A 60 4.71 -4.53 11.12
N LYS A 61 5.27 -3.53 11.82
CA LYS A 61 6.53 -2.93 11.38
C LYS A 61 7.64 -3.96 11.47
N ASP A 62 8.47 -4.00 10.45
CA ASP A 62 9.69 -4.80 10.44
C ASP A 62 10.63 -4.31 11.56
N PRO A 63 11.01 -5.16 12.54
CA PRO A 63 11.91 -4.78 13.62
C PRO A 63 13.35 -4.51 13.13
N GLU A 64 13.74 -5.05 11.97
CA GLU A 64 15.03 -4.78 11.35
C GLU A 64 15.01 -3.51 10.48
N GLY A 65 13.83 -2.93 10.27
CA GLY A 65 13.61 -1.75 9.45
C GLY A 65 13.72 -0.43 10.22
N PRO A 66 13.72 0.69 9.48
CA PRO A 66 13.60 2.03 10.06
C PRO A 66 12.30 2.18 10.88
N VAL A 67 12.40 2.80 12.05
CA VAL A 67 11.24 3.01 12.95
C VAL A 67 10.32 4.13 12.44
N ARG A 68 10.86 5.10 11.70
CA ARG A 68 10.18 6.32 11.23
C ARG A 68 10.62 6.71 9.82
N GLY A 69 9.78 7.47 9.12
CA GLY A 69 10.03 7.99 7.79
C GLY A 69 9.51 7.09 6.66
N PRO A 70 9.73 7.47 5.39
CA PRO A 70 9.18 6.76 4.23
C PRO A 70 9.78 5.36 4.03
N GLY A 71 10.93 5.07 4.66
CA GLY A 71 11.56 3.76 4.64
C GLY A 71 11.02 2.76 5.65
N VAL A 72 9.95 3.09 6.40
CA VAL A 72 9.30 2.14 7.32
C VAL A 72 8.80 0.95 6.51
N ARG A 73 9.26 -0.22 6.92
CA ARG A 73 8.90 -1.50 6.31
C ARG A 73 7.80 -2.17 7.12
N TRP A 74 6.86 -2.76 6.40
CA TRP A 74 5.76 -3.51 6.94
C TRP A 74 5.81 -4.93 6.42
N ILE A 75 5.60 -5.88 7.32
CA ILE A 75 5.63 -7.31 7.04
C ILE A 75 4.38 -7.96 7.59
N ARG A 76 4.01 -9.13 7.04
CA ARG A 76 2.95 -9.95 7.62
C ARG A 76 3.26 -10.25 9.08
N LYS A 77 2.26 -10.13 9.96
CA LYS A 77 2.43 -10.50 11.36
C LYS A 77 2.65 -12.02 11.47
N PRO A 78 3.76 -12.49 12.07
CA PRO A 78 3.99 -13.90 12.27
C PRO A 78 2.94 -14.49 13.24
N GLY A 79 2.37 -15.63 12.88
CA GLY A 79 1.39 -16.36 13.72
C GLY A 79 -0.08 -16.01 13.50
N THR A 80 -0.42 -15.38 12.37
CA THR A 80 -1.82 -15.20 11.90
C THR A 80 -2.17 -16.24 10.85
#